data_AF-A0ABD2PLQ8-F1
#
_entry.id   AF-A0ABD2PLQ8-F1
#
_cell.length_a   1.000
_cell.length_b   1.000
_cell.length_c   1.000
_cell.angle_alpha   90.00
_cell.angle_beta   90.00
_cell.angle_gamma   90.00
#
_symmetry.space_group_name_H-M   'P 1'
#
loop_
_entity.id
_entity.type
_entity.pdbx_description
1 polymer ?
#
loop_
_entity_poly.entity_id
_entity_poly.type
_entity_poly.pdbx_seq_one_letter_code
_entity_poly.pdbx_strand_id
1 'polypeptide(L)'
;QCPPRSELPGLRALRTARLLEAGMVLTVEPGCYFIDILLKKALADPKTAKFFDKEILQRYIHVGGVRIEDNVVITETGSELLTDVPRTVEEIEQWMAGGPYKQFT
;
A
#
# COMPACT_ATOMS: atom_id res chain seq x y z
N GLN A 1 -23.15 2.31 12.65
CA GLN A 1 -23.69 2.11 11.28
C GLN A 1 -22.61 2.49 10.27
N CYS A 2 -22.49 1.79 9.13
CA CYS A 2 -21.48 2.15 8.13
C CYS A 2 -21.89 3.46 7.41
N PRO A 3 -21.02 4.49 7.38
CA PRO A 3 -21.32 5.73 6.65
C PRO A 3 -21.34 5.50 5.13
N PRO A 4 -21.94 6.43 4.36
CA PRO A 4 -21.91 6.36 2.90
C PRO A 4 -20.48 6.40 2.36
N ARG A 5 -20.27 5.76 1.21
CA ARG A 5 -18.99 5.73 0.51
C ARG A 5 -18.62 7.14 0.02
N SER A 6 -17.33 7.48 0.08
CA SER A 6 -16.82 8.74 -0.48
C SER A 6 -16.88 8.72 -2.01
N GLU A 7 -17.23 9.84 -2.63
CA GLU A 7 -17.14 10.02 -4.08
C GLU A 7 -15.79 10.59 -4.54
N LEU A 8 -14.91 10.94 -3.60
CA LEU A 8 -13.61 11.53 -3.93
C LEU A 8 -12.73 10.52 -4.67
N PRO A 9 -11.95 10.96 -5.69
CA PRO A 9 -10.97 10.12 -6.36
C PRO A 9 -10.02 9.45 -5.35
N GLY A 10 -9.71 8.18 -5.57
CA GLY A 10 -8.90 7.38 -4.65
C GLY A 10 -9.70 6.83 -3.46
N LEU A 11 -10.44 7.66 -2.74
CA LEU A 11 -11.17 7.25 -1.53
C LEU A 11 -12.42 6.40 -1.83
N ARG A 12 -13.05 6.58 -2.99
CA ARG A 12 -14.22 5.78 -3.40
C ARG A 12 -13.95 4.27 -3.50
N ALA A 13 -12.69 3.87 -3.62
CA ALA A 13 -12.30 2.47 -3.68
C ALA A 13 -12.21 1.82 -2.29
N LEU A 14 -12.18 2.60 -1.20
CA LEU A 14 -12.12 2.08 0.16
C LEU A 14 -13.33 1.18 0.44
N ARG A 15 -13.07 0.07 1.14
CA ARG A 15 -14.09 -0.92 1.49
C ARG A 15 -14.88 -0.55 2.75
N THR A 16 -14.37 0.38 3.55
CA THR A 16 -15.01 0.91 4.75
C THR A 16 -14.67 2.39 4.91
N ALA A 17 -15.60 3.15 5.49
CA ALA A 17 -15.40 4.52 5.95
C ALA A 17 -15.77 4.68 7.43
N ARG A 18 -15.94 3.55 8.15
CA ARG A 18 -16.19 3.53 9.60
C ARG A 18 -14.96 4.02 10.36
N LEU A 19 -15.18 4.58 11.54
CA LEU A 19 -14.13 4.76 12.53
C LEU A 19 -13.66 3.39 13.03
N LEU A 20 -12.39 3.30 13.39
CA LEU A 20 -11.80 2.08 13.95
C LEU A 20 -12.32 1.87 15.37
N GLU A 21 -12.74 0.64 15.67
CA GLU A 21 -13.22 0.22 16.99
C GLU A 21 -12.45 -1.05 17.40
N ALA A 22 -12.21 -1.22 18.71
CA ALA A 22 -11.53 -2.39 19.23
C ALA A 22 -12.23 -3.69 18.81
N GLY A 23 -11.44 -4.71 18.44
CA GLY A 23 -11.92 -5.99 17.91
C GLY A 23 -12.14 -6.01 16.39
N MET A 24 -12.04 -4.89 15.69
CA MET A 24 -11.98 -4.90 14.23
C MET A 24 -10.68 -5.53 13.73
N VAL A 25 -10.76 -6.29 12.64
CA VAL A 25 -9.58 -6.79 11.90
C VAL A 25 -9.55 -6.12 10.53
N LEU A 26 -8.40 -5.56 10.16
CA LEU A 26 -8.22 -4.85 8.89
C LEU A 26 -6.92 -5.27 8.19
N THR A 27 -6.93 -5.10 6.88
CA THR A 27 -5.71 -5.08 6.07
C THR A 27 -5.11 -3.67 6.06
N VAL A 28 -3.79 -3.57 6.21
CA VAL A 28 -3.00 -2.37 5.97
C VAL A 28 -2.15 -2.65 4.74
N GLU A 29 -2.60 -2.19 3.58
CA GLU A 29 -2.12 -2.66 2.28
C GLU A 29 -1.69 -1.55 1.31
N PRO A 30 -0.84 -0.58 1.70
CA PRO A 30 -0.37 0.44 0.79
C PRO A 30 0.37 -0.16 -0.41
N GLY A 31 0.14 0.41 -1.59
CA GLY A 31 0.82 -0.01 -2.82
C GLY A 31 1.16 1.16 -3.73
N CYS A 32 2.26 1.02 -4.45
CA CYS A 32 2.75 1.97 -5.45
C CYS A 32 2.93 1.23 -6.77
N TYR A 33 2.30 1.73 -7.83
CA TYR A 33 2.24 1.05 -9.13
C TYR A 33 2.43 2.04 -10.27
N PHE A 34 3.17 1.60 -11.28
CA PHE A 34 3.33 2.26 -12.57
C PHE A 34 2.34 1.67 -13.57
N ILE A 35 1.07 2.12 -13.50
CA ILE A 35 0.00 1.60 -14.36
C ILE A 35 -0.12 2.47 -15.62
N ASP A 36 0.23 1.90 -16.77
CA ASP A 36 0.28 2.57 -18.08
C ASP A 36 -0.94 3.43 -18.39
N ILE A 37 -2.16 2.90 -18.23
CA ILE A 37 -3.38 3.64 -18.61
C ILE A 37 -3.62 4.85 -17.70
N LEU A 38 -3.24 4.76 -16.42
CA LEU A 38 -3.36 5.86 -15.46
C LEU A 38 -2.28 6.91 -15.69
N LEU A 39 -1.03 6.47 -15.94
CA LEU A 39 0.09 7.35 -16.25
C LEU A 39 -0.15 8.12 -17.55
N LYS A 40 -0.61 7.45 -18.62
CA LYS A 40 -0.97 8.11 -19.89
C LYS A 40 -2.02 9.20 -19.67
N LYS A 41 -3.06 8.92 -18.87
CA LYS A 41 -4.07 9.92 -18.51
C LYS A 41 -3.49 11.09 -17.72
N ALA A 42 -2.64 10.82 -16.73
CA ALA A 42 -2.03 11.86 -15.90
C ALA A 42 -1.02 12.73 -16.66
N LEU A 43 -0.28 12.17 -17.61
CA LEU A 43 0.67 12.91 -18.45
C LEU A 43 -0.01 13.73 -19.54
N ALA A 44 -1.24 13.38 -19.93
CA ALA A 44 -2.05 14.12 -20.90
C ALA A 44 -2.73 15.36 -20.29
N ASP A 45 -2.96 15.39 -18.97
CA ASP A 45 -3.56 16.54 -18.28
C ASP A 45 -2.46 17.50 -17.74
N PRO A 46 -2.38 18.76 -18.22
CA PRO A 46 -1.39 19.74 -17.75
C PRO A 46 -1.40 19.98 -16.23
N LYS A 47 -2.56 19.78 -15.57
CA LYS A 47 -2.67 19.96 -14.11
C LYS A 47 -1.87 18.91 -13.35
N THR A 48 -1.76 17.69 -13.86
CA THR A 48 -1.03 16.59 -13.23
C THR A 48 0.33 16.36 -13.87
N ALA A 49 0.48 16.56 -15.18
CA ALA A 49 1.71 16.32 -15.94
C ALA A 49 2.91 17.09 -15.39
N LYS A 50 2.69 18.28 -14.83
CA LYS A 50 3.73 19.13 -14.21
C LYS A 50 4.44 18.50 -13.01
N PHE A 51 3.87 17.43 -12.42
CA PHE A 51 4.45 16.72 -11.29
C PHE A 51 5.31 15.51 -11.71
N PHE A 52 5.40 15.20 -13.01
CA PHE A 52 6.14 14.06 -13.52
C PHE A 52 7.41 14.51 -14.24
N ASP A 53 8.55 14.01 -13.76
CA ASP A 53 9.75 13.93 -14.58
C ASP A 53 9.61 12.73 -15.52
N LYS A 54 9.50 13.00 -16.82
CA LYS A 54 9.27 11.97 -17.84
C LYS A 54 10.48 11.07 -18.01
N GLU A 55 11.69 11.60 -17.91
CA GLU A 55 12.92 10.82 -18.09
C GLU A 55 13.09 9.82 -16.94
N ILE A 56 12.85 10.29 -15.72
CA ILE A 56 12.87 9.42 -14.54
C ILE A 56 11.73 8.40 -14.60
N LEU A 57 10.52 8.81 -14.97
CA LEU A 57 9.37 7.90 -15.05
C LEU A 57 9.62 6.72 -16.02
N GLN A 58 10.23 6.97 -17.18
CA GLN A 58 10.55 5.90 -18.14
C GLN A 58 11.49 4.83 -17.55
N ARG A 59 12.35 5.21 -16.60
CA ARG A 59 13.23 4.25 -15.91
C ARG A 59 12.49 3.29 -14.99
N TYR A 60 11.26 3.60 -14.57
CA TYR A 60 10.54 2.80 -13.57
C TYR A 60 9.25 2.17 -14.09
N ILE A 61 8.76 2.53 -15.28
CA ILE A 61 7.49 2.03 -15.80
C ILE A 61 7.43 0.49 -15.91
N HIS A 62 8.57 -0.14 -16.17
CA HIS A 62 8.68 -1.60 -16.31
C HIS A 62 8.70 -2.35 -14.96
N VAL A 63 8.85 -1.65 -13.83
CA VAL A 63 8.85 -2.27 -12.49
C VAL A 63 7.47 -2.87 -12.16
N GLY A 64 6.40 -2.36 -12.77
CA GLY A 64 5.04 -2.77 -12.45
C GLY A 64 4.59 -2.11 -11.14
N GLY A 65 4.78 -2.77 -10.00
CA GLY A 65 4.45 -2.16 -8.72
C GLY A 65 4.64 -3.10 -7.53
N VAL A 66 4.54 -2.51 -6.34
CA VAL A 66 4.75 -3.19 -5.05
C VAL A 66 3.56 -2.89 -4.14
N ARG A 67 3.17 -3.90 -3.36
CA ARG A 67 2.23 -3.77 -2.24
C ARG A 67 2.80 -4.51 -1.04
N ILE A 68 2.75 -3.87 0.11
CA ILE A 68 3.07 -4.48 1.39
C ILE A 68 1.77 -4.53 2.17
N GLU A 69 1.37 -5.72 2.58
CA GLU A 69 0.08 -5.97 3.22
C GLU A 69 0.27 -6.68 4.55
N ASP A 70 -0.34 -6.11 5.58
CA ASP A 70 -0.41 -6.63 6.94
C ASP A 70 -1.87 -6.83 7.37
N ASN A 71 -2.11 -7.84 8.19
CA ASN A 71 -3.35 -7.98 8.95
C ASN A 71 -3.11 -7.44 10.36
N VAL A 72 -4.01 -6.57 10.82
CA VAL A 72 -3.96 -6.01 12.17
C VAL A 72 -5.29 -6.16 12.87
N VAL A 73 -5.27 -6.39 14.18
CA VAL A 73 -6.44 -6.27 15.05
C VAL A 73 -6.37 -4.95 15.79
N ILE A 74 -7.46 -4.19 15.78
CA ILE A 74 -7.57 -2.93 16.53
C ILE A 74 -7.80 -3.26 18.00
N THR A 75 -7.02 -2.65 18.88
CA THR A 75 -7.14 -2.75 20.33
C THR A 75 -7.72 -1.46 20.90
N GLU A 76 -7.99 -1.42 22.21
CA GLU A 76 -8.50 -0.18 22.85
C GLU A 76 -7.50 0.98 22.79
N THR A 77 -6.21 0.69 22.66
CA THR A 77 -5.12 1.69 22.71
C THR A 77 -4.30 1.78 21.42
N GLY A 78 -4.61 0.98 20.40
CA GLY A 78 -3.86 0.95 19.14
C GLY A 78 -4.24 -0.24 18.26
N SER A 79 -3.23 -0.98 17.81
CA SER A 79 -3.41 -2.20 17.02
C SER A 79 -2.31 -3.21 17.32
N GLU A 80 -2.62 -4.48 17.15
CA GLU A 80 -1.68 -5.59 17.20
C GLU A 80 -1.51 -6.18 15.78
N LEU A 81 -0.25 -6.44 15.41
CA LEU A 81 0.12 -7.01 14.12
C LEU A 81 -0.04 -8.53 14.14
N LEU A 82 -0.75 -9.07 13.17
CA LEU A 82 -0.98 -10.52 13.02
C LEU A 82 -0.11 -11.15 11.93
N THR A 83 0.58 -10.33 11.12
CA THR A 83 1.39 -10.80 9.98
C THR A 83 2.87 -10.76 10.34
N ASP A 84 3.55 -11.90 10.16
CA ASP A 84 4.95 -12.08 10.55
C ASP A 84 5.77 -12.59 9.37
N VAL A 85 6.32 -11.64 8.60
CA VAL A 85 7.14 -11.88 7.41
C VAL A 85 8.25 -10.81 7.31
N PRO A 86 9.39 -11.10 6.64
CA PRO A 86 10.44 -10.12 6.38
C PRO A 86 9.89 -8.83 5.73
N ARG A 87 10.31 -7.65 6.23
CA ARG A 87 9.80 -6.35 5.76
C ARG A 87 10.89 -5.43 5.25
N THR A 88 12.02 -5.32 5.95
CA THR A 88 13.11 -4.45 5.48
C THR A 88 13.79 -5.08 4.27
N VAL A 89 14.49 -4.25 3.49
CA VAL A 89 15.26 -4.73 2.33
C VAL A 89 16.24 -5.81 2.77
N GLU A 90 16.96 -5.56 3.86
CA GLU A 90 17.96 -6.46 4.43
C GLU A 90 17.35 -7.79 4.87
N GLU A 91 16.21 -7.75 5.57
CA GLU A 91 15.51 -8.96 6.01
C GLU A 91 15.05 -9.82 4.83
N ILE A 92 14.51 -9.18 3.78
CA ILE A 92 14.05 -9.87 2.58
C ILE A 92 15.24 -10.48 1.84
N GLU A 93 16.30 -9.73 1.59
CA GLU A 93 17.50 -10.22 0.91
C GLU A 93 18.16 -11.37 1.68
N GLN A 94 18.27 -11.24 3.00
CA GLN A 94 18.81 -12.29 3.86
C GLN A 94 17.96 -13.55 3.82
N TRP A 95 16.63 -13.42 3.94
CA TRP A 95 15.72 -14.56 3.86
C TRP A 95 15.79 -15.27 2.51
N MET A 96 15.80 -14.51 1.41
CA MET A 96 15.91 -15.07 0.06
C MET A 96 17.26 -15.76 -0.19
N ALA A 97 18.33 -15.32 0.47
CA ALA A 97 19.64 -15.99 0.45
C ALA A 97 19.71 -17.26 1.32
N GLY A 98 18.61 -17.67 1.97
CA GLY A 98 18.57 -18.81 2.89
C GLY A 98 19.11 -18.49 4.29
N GLY A 99 19.27 -17.21 4.61
CA GLY A 99 19.67 -16.74 5.94
C GLY A 99 18.52 -16.82 6.95
N PRO A 100 18.82 -16.71 8.25
CA PRO A 100 17.80 -16.78 9.30
C PRO A 100 16.88 -15.55 9.27
N TYR A 101 15.59 -15.76 9.51
CA TYR A 101 14.61 -14.72 9.84
C TYR A 101 14.05 -15.00 11.24
N LYS A 102 13.99 -13.96 12.07
CA LYS A 102 13.48 -14.07 13.43
C LYS A 102 12.02 -13.65 13.46
N GLN A 103 11.15 -14.65 13.44
CA GLN A 103 9.72 -14.51 13.67
C GLN A 103 9.44 -13.91 15.05
N PHE A 104 8.35 -13.15 15.16
CA PHE A 104 7.84 -12.72 16.46
C PHE A 104 7.33 -13.98 17.18
N THR A 105 7.86 -14.22 18.38
CA THR A 105 7.53 -15.40 19.19
C THR A 105 6.29 -15.15 20.02
#